data_AF-A0A4U9TC17-F1
#
_entry.id   AF-A0A4U9TC17-F1
#
_cell.length_a   1.000
_cell.length_b   1.000
_cell.length_c   1.000
_cell.angle_alpha   90.00
_cell.angle_beta   90.00
_cell.angle_gamma   90.00
#
_symmetry.space_group_name_H-M   'P 1'
#
loop_
_entity.id
_entity.type
_entity.pdbx_description
1 polymer ?
#
loop_
_entity_poly.entity_id
_entity_poly.type
_entity_poly.pdbx_seq_one_letter_code
_entity_poly.pdbx_strand_id
1 'polypeptide(L)' 'MIFELRAAAGQRETYLELAAELKPLLAEIDGFISIERFQSLSEPDKLLSAVVLA' A
#
# COMPACT_ATOMS: atom_id res chain seq x y z
N MET A 1 10.96 0.48 -2.90
CA MET A 1 10.07 0.06 -4.01
C MET A 1 8.84 0.94 -4.03
N ILE A 2 8.35 1.37 -5.19
CA ILE A 2 7.14 2.19 -5.31
C ILE A 2 6.23 1.54 -6.35
N PHE A 3 4.93 1.48 -6.07
CA PHE A 3 3.94 0.99 -7.02
C PHE A 3 2.61 1.75 -6.93
N GLU A 4 1.92 1.82 -8.06
CA GLU A 4 0.59 2.42 -8.18
C GLU A 4 -0.46 1.33 -8.35
N LEU A 5 -1.64 1.57 -7.78
CA LEU A 5 -2.78 0.67 -7.84
C LEU A 5 -4.05 1.45 -8.14
N ARG A 6 -4.92 0.87 -8.97
CA ARG A 6 -6.36 1.15 -8.96
C ARG A 6 -7.06 -0.12 -8.53
N ALA A 7 -7.85 -0.04 -7.46
CA ALA A 7 -8.65 -1.18 -7.03
C ALA A 7 -9.76 -1.44 -8.06
N ALA A 8 -10.18 -2.70 -8.20
CA ALA A 8 -11.38 -3.02 -8.95
C ALA A 8 -12.61 -2.32 -8.31
N ALA A 9 -13.65 -2.09 -9.11
CA ALA A 9 -14.87 -1.44 -8.63
C ALA A 9 -15.43 -2.15 -7.38
N GLY A 10 -15.68 -1.38 -6.33
CA GLY A 10 -16.17 -1.89 -5.03
C GLY A 10 -15.13 -2.59 -4.15
N GLN A 11 -13.89 -2.77 -4.60
CA GLN A 11 -12.87 -3.56 -3.88
C GLN A 11 -11.85 -2.72 -3.10
N ARG A 12 -12.10 -1.41 -2.96
CA ARG A 12 -11.18 -0.50 -2.26
C ARG A 12 -11.00 -0.89 -0.80
N GLU A 13 -12.08 -1.15 -0.09
CA GLU A 13 -12.06 -1.50 1.33
C GLU A 13 -11.32 -2.82 1.55
N THR A 14 -11.70 -3.87 0.80
CA THR A 14 -11.01 -5.17 0.76
C THR A 14 -9.50 -5.00 0.54
N TYR A 15 -9.08 -4.15 -0.40
CA TYR A 15 -7.66 -3.89 -0.63
C TYR A 15 -6.99 -3.25 0.61
N LEU A 16 -7.62 -2.26 1.23
CA LEU A 16 -7.06 -1.58 2.39
C LEU A 16 -6.95 -2.51 3.61
N GLU A 17 -7.91 -3.41 3.80
CA GLU A 17 -7.87 -4.46 4.82
C GLU A 17 -6.68 -5.41 4.60
N LEU A 18 -6.57 -5.99 3.39
CA LEU A 18 -5.43 -6.84 3.02
C LEU A 18 -4.09 -6.11 3.18
N ALA A 19 -4.05 -4.82 2.85
CA ALA A 19 -2.85 -4.02 3.00
C ALA A 19 -2.50 -3.73 4.48
N ALA A 20 -3.48 -3.68 5.37
CA ALA A 20 -3.27 -3.58 6.81
C ALA A 20 -2.72 -4.89 7.38
N GLU A 21 -3.25 -6.04 6.94
CA GLU A 21 -2.76 -7.37 7.30
C GLU A 21 -1.35 -7.66 6.79
N LEU A 22 -1.00 -7.14 5.61
CA LEU A 22 0.34 -7.30 5.03
C LEU A 22 1.43 -6.54 5.81
N LYS A 23 1.09 -5.41 6.45
CA LYS A 23 2.07 -4.55 7.13
C LYS A 23 2.92 -5.30 8.19
N PRO A 24 2.36 -6.07 9.13
CA PRO A 24 3.17 -6.83 10.10
C PRO A 24 4.08 -7.86 9.43
N LEU A 25 3.63 -8.52 8.34
CA LEU A 25 4.44 -9.49 7.60
C LEU A 25 5.65 -8.82 6.93
N LEU A 26 5.48 -7.59 6.41
CA LEU A 26 6.59 -6.81 5.84
C LEU A 26 7.62 -6.43 6.90
N ALA A 27 7.21 -6.23 8.15
CA ALA A 27 8.11 -5.89 9.25
C ALA A 27 9.06 -7.04 9.64
N GLU A 28 8.79 -8.26 9.19
CA GLU A 28 9.68 -9.42 9.36
C GLU A 28 10.79 -9.49 8.31
N ILE A 29 10.70 -8.68 7.23
CA ILE A 29 11.72 -8.64 6.19
C ILE A 29 12.95 -7.88 6.72
N ASP A 30 14.13 -8.49 6.60
CA ASP A 30 15.37 -7.85 6.99
C ASP A 30 15.57 -6.53 6.22
N GLY A 31 15.98 -5.49 6.95
CA GLY A 31 16.09 -4.13 6.42
C GLY A 31 14.76 -3.40 6.18
N PHE A 32 13.58 -3.95 6.50
CA PHE A 32 12.33 -3.21 6.37
C PHE A 32 12.29 -1.99 7.30
N ILE A 33 12.02 -0.81 6.72
CA ILE A 33 11.87 0.45 7.48
C ILE A 33 10.40 0.83 7.56
N SER A 34 9.73 0.98 6.42
CA SER A 34 8.34 1.47 6.39
C SER A 34 7.59 1.11 5.11
N ILE A 35 6.26 1.16 5.22
CA ILE A 35 5.34 1.20 4.08
C ILE A 35 4.32 2.32 4.31
N GLU A 36 4.20 3.21 3.33
CA GLU A 36 3.25 4.32 3.33
C GLU A 36 2.36 4.26 2.09
N ARG A 37 1.12 4.75 2.22
CA ARG A 37 0.13 4.76 1.14
C ARG A 37 -0.53 6.11 1.04
N PHE A 38 -0.60 6.62 -0.18
CA PHE A 38 -1.15 7.93 -0.50
C PHE A 38 -2.28 7.76 -1.51
N GLN A 39 -3.35 8.54 -1.34
CA GLN A 39 -4.40 8.67 -2.34
C GLN A 39 -4.08 9.86 -3.24
N SER A 40 -4.21 9.67 -4.55
CA SER A 40 -4.09 10.80 -5.48
C SER A 40 -5.22 11.80 -5.26
N LEU A 41 -4.87 13.09 -5.26
CA LEU A 41 -5.84 14.18 -5.15
C LEU A 41 -6.57 14.46 -6.47
N SER A 42 -5.92 14.18 -7.62
CA SER A 42 -6.52 14.36 -8.95
C SER A 42 -7.30 13.13 -9.43
N GLU A 43 -6.97 11.95 -8.90
CA GLU A 43 -7.59 10.67 -9.25
C GLU A 43 -7.87 9.84 -7.98
N PRO A 44 -8.99 10.05 -7.27
CA PRO A 44 -9.24 9.42 -5.97
C PRO A 44 -9.20 7.89 -5.96
N ASP A 45 -9.44 7.23 -7.10
CA ASP A 45 -9.38 5.77 -7.21
C ASP A 45 -7.94 5.22 -7.32
N LYS A 46 -6.95 6.11 -7.46
CA LYS A 46 -5.53 5.76 -7.58
C LYS A 46 -4.84 5.86 -6.22
N LEU A 47 -4.15 4.79 -5.85
CA LEU A 47 -3.31 4.70 -4.65
C LEU A 47 -1.85 4.53 -5.04
N LEU A 48 -0.95 5.19 -4.33
CA LEU A 48 0.49 5.03 -4.42
C LEU A 48 0.98 4.37 -3.13
N SER A 49 1.76 3.30 -3.25
CA SER A 49 2.42 2.66 -2.11
C SER A 49 3.94 2.81 -2.23
N ALA A 50 4.59 3.23 -1.16
CA ALA A 50 6.04 3.36 -1.07
C ALA A 50 6.57 2.48 0.06
N VAL A 51 7.45 1.54 -0.28
CA VAL A 51 8.16 0.67 0.67
C VAL A 51 9.62 1.10 0.73
N VAL A 52 10.12 1.31 1.95
CA VAL A 52 11.51 1.68 2.23
C VAL A 52 12.22 0.50 2.90
N LEU A 53 13.37 0.13 2.36
CA LEU A 53 14.27 -0.89 2.89
C LEU A 53 15.67 -0.25 3.10
N ALA A 54 16.40 -0.71 4.11
CA ALA A 54 17.78 -0.33 4.44
C ALA A 54 18.82 -1.14 3.65
#